data_AF-A0A7N2LKG5-F1
#
_entry.id   AF-A0A7N2LKG5-F1
#
_cell.length_a   1.000
_cell.length_b   1.000
_cell.length_c   1.000
_cell.angle_alpha   90.00
_cell.angle_beta   90.00
_cell.angle_gamma   90.00
#
_symmetry.space_group_name_H-M   'P 1'
#
loop_
_entity.id
_entity.type
_entity.pdbx_description
1 polymer ?
#
loop_
_entity_poly.entity_id
_entity_poly.type
_entity_poly.pdbx_seq_one_letter_code
_entity_poly.pdbx_strand_id
1 'polypeptide(L)'
;MMYLLVMCPFMLPNGIGETRVRDTCAELHGFCKERISIKNESQACSKLNAVKTKIPPSKVKGDRSKSVLFDACSLAKSLQSLKSPPMKETKWKLVLQVWVEMLSHVACQCGWTDHAQQLRRGGELLTHVWLLMAHFGIIQQFQISEGNAKVKLNWQ
;
A
#
# COMPACT_ATOMS: atom_id res chain seq x y z
N MET A 1 3.75 4.00 1.28
CA MET A 1 2.67 3.48 0.41
C MET A 1 1.93 4.58 -0.32
N MET A 2 1.38 5.60 0.36
CA MET A 2 0.71 6.73 -0.33
C MET A 2 1.58 7.41 -1.40
N TYR A 3 2.88 7.60 -1.14
CA TYR A 3 3.81 8.11 -2.14
C TYR A 3 3.81 7.27 -3.44
N LEU A 4 3.89 5.95 -3.33
CA LEU A 4 3.90 5.06 -4.50
C LEU A 4 2.58 5.15 -5.27
N LEU A 5 1.45 5.25 -4.58
CA LEU A 5 0.12 5.37 -5.20
C LEU A 5 -0.05 6.67 -6.00
N VAL A 6 0.63 7.74 -5.63
CA VAL A 6 0.46 9.08 -6.23
C VAL A 6 1.57 9.42 -7.22
N MET A 7 2.82 9.15 -6.85
CA MET A 7 4.01 9.61 -7.58
C MET A 7 4.62 8.51 -8.47
N CYS A 8 4.49 7.24 -8.06
CA CYS A 8 5.07 6.11 -8.77
C CYS A 8 4.03 4.99 -9.06
N PRO A 9 2.83 5.31 -9.57
CA PRO A 9 1.76 4.33 -9.74
C PRO A 9 2.12 3.22 -10.73
N PHE A 10 3.04 3.48 -11.67
CA PHE A 10 3.54 2.50 -12.63
C PHE A 10 4.35 1.37 -11.98
N MET A 11 4.88 1.57 -10.77
CA MET A 11 5.53 0.51 -10.00
C MET A 11 4.55 -0.35 -9.20
N LEU A 12 3.25 -0.04 -9.28
CA LEU A 12 2.22 -0.81 -8.62
C LEU A 12 1.56 -1.76 -9.61
N PRO A 13 1.04 -2.89 -9.13
CA PRO A 13 0.26 -3.80 -9.96
C PRO A 13 -0.96 -3.07 -10.55
N ASN A 14 -1.29 -3.38 -11.80
CA ASN A 14 -2.52 -2.88 -12.42
C ASN A 14 -3.72 -3.26 -11.56
N GLY A 15 -4.54 -2.27 -11.20
CA GLY A 15 -5.70 -2.49 -10.34
C GLY A 15 -6.47 -1.20 -10.09
N ILE A 16 -7.42 -1.27 -9.15
CA ILE A 16 -8.30 -0.15 -8.82
C ILE A 16 -7.68 0.87 -7.84
N GLY A 17 -6.35 0.90 -7.73
CA GLY A 17 -5.62 1.76 -6.78
C GLY A 17 -5.90 3.24 -7.04
N GLU A 18 -5.79 3.68 -8.29
CA GLU A 18 -6.06 5.07 -8.68
C GLU A 18 -7.51 5.47 -8.39
N THR A 19 -8.48 4.62 -8.78
CA THR A 19 -9.91 4.84 -8.49
C THR A 19 -10.16 4.96 -6.99
N ARG A 20 -9.55 4.10 -6.17
CA ARG A 20 -9.69 4.16 -4.71
C ARG A 20 -9.11 5.44 -4.14
N VAL A 21 -7.93 5.87 -4.59
CA VAL A 21 -7.31 7.14 -4.14
C VAL A 21 -8.23 8.31 -4.49
N ARG A 22 -8.67 8.39 -5.75
CA ARG A 22 -9.56 9.44 -6.24
C ARG A 22 -10.86 9.52 -5.44
N ASP A 23 -11.55 8.39 -5.27
CA ASP A 23 -12.81 8.30 -4.53
C ASP A 23 -12.63 8.64 -3.05
N THR A 24 -11.51 8.21 -2.45
CA THR A 24 -11.18 8.51 -1.05
C THR A 24 -10.89 9.99 -0.86
N CYS A 25 -10.14 10.61 -1.77
CA CYS A 25 -9.89 12.05 -1.76
C CYS A 25 -11.18 12.85 -1.95
N ALA A 26 -12.05 12.44 -2.88
CA ALA A 26 -13.34 13.09 -3.11
C ALA A 26 -14.25 13.01 -1.87
N GLU A 27 -14.34 11.84 -1.23
CA GLU A 27 -15.10 11.69 0.01
C GLU A 27 -14.51 12.51 1.16
N LEU A 28 -13.18 12.51 1.32
CA LEU A 28 -12.51 13.29 2.36
C LEU A 28 -12.73 14.79 2.13
N HIS A 29 -12.62 15.26 0.89
CA HIS A 29 -12.89 16.65 0.54
C HIS A 29 -14.36 17.03 0.81
N GLY A 30 -15.31 16.17 0.42
CA GLY A 30 -16.73 16.34 0.75
C GLY A 30 -16.97 16.39 2.25
N PHE A 31 -16.35 15.50 3.03
CA PHE A 31 -16.42 15.48 4.48
C PHE A 31 -15.92 16.79 5.10
N CYS A 32 -14.80 17.31 4.60
CA CYS A 32 -14.22 18.57 5.04
C CYS A 32 -15.01 19.81 4.58
N LYS A 33 -15.80 19.72 3.51
CA LYS A 33 -16.58 20.84 2.97
C LYS A 33 -18.01 20.90 3.51
N GLU A 34 -18.71 19.77 3.55
CA GLU A 34 -20.15 19.70 3.85
C GLU A 34 -20.46 19.74 5.34
N ARG A 35 -19.64 19.12 6.19
CA ARG A 35 -20.00 19.00 7.60
C ARG A 35 -19.49 20.17 8.44
N ILE A 36 -18.37 20.80 8.07
CA ILE A 36 -17.59 21.62 9.00
C ILE A 36 -16.67 22.58 8.21
N SER A 37 -16.65 23.88 8.51
CA SER A 37 -15.55 24.79 8.14
C SER A 37 -14.24 24.39 8.86
N ILE A 38 -13.63 23.26 8.50
CA ILE A 38 -12.40 22.74 9.12
C ILE A 38 -11.25 23.67 8.74
N LYS A 39 -10.65 24.31 9.74
CA LYS A 39 -9.56 25.27 9.52
C LYS A 39 -8.17 24.62 9.56
N ASN A 40 -8.04 23.43 10.16
CA ASN A 40 -6.77 22.75 10.33
C ASN A 40 -6.90 21.22 10.42
N GLU A 41 -5.77 20.54 10.28
CA GLU A 41 -5.66 19.07 10.28
C GLU A 41 -6.10 18.43 11.60
N SER A 42 -5.80 19.05 12.74
CA SER A 42 -6.16 18.52 14.07
C SER A 42 -7.68 18.40 14.22
N GLN A 43 -8.42 19.41 13.77
CA GLN A 43 -9.88 19.37 13.74
C GLN A 43 -10.39 18.28 12.80
N ALA A 44 -9.79 18.11 11.62
CA ALA A 44 -10.13 17.03 10.70
C ALA A 44 -9.97 15.66 11.35
N CYS A 45 -8.81 15.40 11.95
CA CYS A 45 -8.49 14.14 12.62
C CYS A 45 -9.45 13.84 13.77
N SER A 46 -9.75 14.82 14.62
CA SER A 46 -10.70 14.66 15.72
C SER A 46 -12.10 14.27 15.21
N LYS A 47 -12.55 14.94 14.14
CA LYS A 47 -13.87 14.70 13.53
C LYS A 47 -13.96 13.38 12.79
N LEU A 48 -12.92 12.98 12.06
CA LEU A 48 -12.81 11.64 11.48
C LEU A 48 -12.85 10.56 12.56
N ASN A 49 -12.17 10.77 13.68
CA ASN A 49 -12.19 9.83 14.80
C ASN A 49 -13.58 9.75 15.48
N ALA A 50 -14.43 10.77 15.34
CA ALA A 50 -15.79 10.76 15.86
C ALA A 50 -16.80 10.03 14.96
N VAL A 51 -16.45 9.73 13.69
CA VAL A 51 -17.35 9.04 12.74
C VAL A 51 -17.79 7.68 13.27
N LYS A 52 -19.09 7.40 13.32
CA LYS A 52 -19.59 6.10 13.78
C LYS A 52 -19.29 5.02 12.74
N THR A 53 -18.35 4.13 13.03
CA THR A 53 -17.89 3.09 12.08
C THR A 53 -18.54 1.71 12.27
N LYS A 54 -19.64 1.63 13.03
CA LYS A 54 -20.29 0.35 13.38
C LYS A 54 -21.03 -0.33 12.22
N ILE A 55 -21.38 0.42 11.17
CA ILE A 55 -22.15 -0.09 10.04
C ILE A 55 -21.24 -0.05 8.80
N PRO A 56 -20.98 -1.19 8.13
CA PRO A 56 -20.07 -1.23 7.00
C PRO A 56 -20.54 -0.33 5.85
N PRO A 57 -19.61 0.30 5.10
CA PRO A 57 -19.93 1.29 4.09
C PRO A 57 -20.78 0.70 2.95
N SER A 58 -20.66 -0.60 2.69
CA SER A 58 -21.52 -1.33 1.73
C SER A 58 -23.02 -1.23 2.07
N LYS A 59 -23.39 -1.09 3.34
CA LYS A 59 -24.78 -0.94 3.79
C LYS A 59 -25.29 0.51 3.77
N VAL A 60 -24.41 1.49 3.61
CA VAL A 60 -24.75 2.92 3.73
C VAL A 60 -24.49 3.70 2.44
N LYS A 61 -23.49 3.29 1.65
CA LYS A 61 -22.97 4.01 0.47
C LYS A 61 -23.31 3.31 -0.86
N GLY A 62 -23.72 2.04 -0.82
CA GLY A 62 -23.90 1.22 -2.01
C GLY A 62 -22.56 0.95 -2.74
N ASP A 63 -22.62 0.53 -4.01
CA ASP A 63 -21.41 0.28 -4.83
C ASP A 63 -20.83 1.52 -5.52
N ARG A 64 -21.46 2.70 -5.31
CA ARG A 64 -21.24 3.94 -6.05
C ARG A 64 -19.85 4.57 -5.86
N SER A 65 -19.15 4.23 -4.78
CA SER A 65 -17.82 4.77 -4.47
C SER A 65 -16.93 3.66 -3.90
N LYS A 66 -15.71 3.55 -4.41
CA LYS A 66 -14.67 2.62 -3.95
C LYS A 66 -13.78 3.22 -2.86
N SER A 67 -14.19 4.32 -2.24
CA SER A 67 -13.44 4.97 -1.18
C SER A 67 -13.20 4.04 0.01
N VAL A 68 -12.02 4.15 0.59
CA VAL A 68 -11.61 3.41 1.81
C VAL A 68 -11.59 4.30 3.06
N LEU A 69 -12.11 5.54 2.98
CA LEU A 69 -12.04 6.49 4.10
C LEU A 69 -12.72 5.95 5.37
N PHE A 70 -13.87 5.30 5.21
CA PHE A 70 -14.59 4.69 6.32
C PHE A 70 -13.79 3.55 6.97
N ASP A 71 -13.23 2.67 6.14
CA ASP A 71 -12.40 1.55 6.61
C ASP A 71 -11.15 2.07 7.31
N ALA A 72 -10.54 3.14 6.79
CA ALA A 72 -9.42 3.82 7.42
C ALA A 72 -9.80 4.39 8.80
N CYS A 73 -10.98 5.02 8.95
CA CYS A 73 -11.47 5.50 10.24
C CYS A 73 -11.71 4.34 11.22
N SER A 74 -12.25 3.22 10.73
CA SER A 74 -12.49 2.02 11.54
C SER A 74 -11.18 1.40 12.03
N LEU A 75 -10.22 1.21 11.11
CA LEU A 75 -8.88 0.72 11.41
C LEU A 75 -8.15 1.63 12.40
N ALA A 76 -8.23 2.95 12.22
CA ALA A 76 -7.64 3.91 13.14
C ALA A 76 -8.18 3.76 14.56
N LYS A 77 -9.46 3.45 14.73
CA LYS A 77 -10.07 3.18 16.06
C LYS A 77 -9.57 1.88 16.66
N SER A 78 -9.55 0.81 15.89
CA SER A 78 -9.02 -0.49 16.34
C SER A 78 -7.55 -0.37 16.75
N LEU A 79 -6.74 0.39 16.01
CA LEU A 79 -5.34 0.67 16.37
C LEU A 79 -5.22 1.61 17.58
N GLN A 80 -6.23 2.43 17.87
CA GLN A 80 -6.26 3.29 19.05
C GLN A 80 -6.74 2.57 20.31
N SER A 81 -7.51 1.48 20.21
CA SER A 81 -7.83 0.66 21.39
C SER A 81 -6.62 -0.14 21.88
N LEU A 82 -5.59 -0.33 21.05
CA LEU A 82 -4.33 -0.98 21.43
C LEU A 82 -3.33 -0.06 22.16
N LYS A 83 -3.81 0.93 22.94
CA LYS A 83 -2.98 1.99 23.55
C LYS A 83 -2.35 1.66 24.91
N SER A 84 -2.71 0.55 25.55
CA SER A 84 -2.11 0.19 26.84
C SER A 84 -0.61 -0.11 26.69
N PRO A 85 0.23 0.09 27.72
CA PRO A 85 1.69 -0.05 27.61
C PRO A 85 2.18 -1.35 26.96
N PRO A 86 1.68 -2.55 27.33
CA PRO A 86 2.08 -3.79 26.66
C PRO A 86 1.50 -3.94 25.23
N MET A 87 0.40 -3.24 24.92
CA MET A 87 -0.25 -3.31 23.61
C MET A 87 0.29 -2.26 22.61
N LYS A 88 0.99 -1.22 23.08
CA LYS A 88 1.59 -0.20 22.22
C LYS A 88 2.70 -0.78 21.33
N GLU A 89 3.55 -1.63 21.89
CA GLU A 89 4.57 -2.34 21.11
C GLU A 89 3.93 -3.30 20.10
N THR A 90 2.91 -4.04 20.55
CA THR A 90 2.13 -4.94 19.70
C THR A 90 1.50 -4.20 18.51
N LYS A 91 0.93 -3.01 18.73
CA LYS A 91 0.37 -2.16 17.67
C LYS A 91 1.41 -1.81 16.61
N TRP A 92 2.57 -1.30 17.03
CA TRP A 92 3.60 -0.89 16.06
C TRP A 92 4.22 -2.08 15.36
N LYS A 93 4.39 -3.22 16.05
CA LYS A 93 4.83 -4.47 15.45
C LYS A 93 3.87 -4.93 14.34
N LEU A 94 2.56 -4.91 14.60
CA LEU A 94 1.54 -5.23 13.60
C LEU A 94 1.62 -4.28 12.38
N VAL A 95 1.68 -2.97 12.63
CA VAL A 95 1.78 -1.98 11.55
C VAL A 95 3.05 -2.23 10.71
N LEU A 96 4.19 -2.45 11.35
CA LEU A 96 5.45 -2.74 10.66
C LEU A 96 5.37 -4.02 9.84
N GLN A 97 4.79 -5.10 10.39
CA GLN A 97 4.62 -6.37 9.67
C GLN A 97 3.79 -6.19 8.40
N VAL A 98 2.63 -5.55 8.50
CA VAL A 98 1.75 -5.29 7.35
C VAL A 98 2.45 -4.38 6.32
N TRP A 99 3.20 -3.37 6.78
CA TRP A 99 3.96 -2.49 5.90
C TRP A 99 5.08 -3.21 5.13
N VAL A 100 5.83 -4.08 5.80
CA VAL A 100 6.89 -4.89 5.16
C VAL A 100 6.27 -5.87 4.18
N GLU A 101 5.16 -6.53 4.55
CA GLU A 101 4.44 -7.44 3.65
C GLU A 101 3.96 -6.72 2.38
N MET A 102 3.33 -5.54 2.52
CA MET A 102 2.92 -4.72 1.38
C MET A 102 4.11 -4.28 0.51
N LEU A 103 5.22 -3.85 1.13
CA LEU A 103 6.44 -3.46 0.41
C LEU A 103 7.01 -4.62 -0.41
N SER A 104 7.18 -5.78 0.22
CA SER A 104 7.70 -6.98 -0.41
C SER A 104 6.79 -7.46 -1.55
N HIS A 105 5.48 -7.43 -1.31
CA HIS A 105 4.48 -7.80 -2.30
C HIS A 105 4.56 -6.91 -3.55
N VAL A 106 4.57 -5.58 -3.35
CA VAL A 106 4.66 -4.62 -4.44
C VAL A 106 6.01 -4.71 -5.15
N ALA A 107 7.11 -4.89 -4.41
CA ALA A 107 8.44 -5.04 -4.99
C ALA A 107 8.50 -6.24 -5.95
N CYS A 108 7.92 -7.38 -5.56
CA CYS A 108 7.83 -8.58 -6.41
C CYS A 108 6.93 -8.44 -7.63
N GLN A 109 5.86 -7.65 -7.53
CA GLN A 109 4.90 -7.49 -8.63
C GLN A 109 5.27 -6.38 -9.62
N CYS A 110 6.11 -5.44 -9.21
CA CYS A 110 6.65 -4.41 -10.09
C CYS A 110 7.53 -5.04 -11.19
N GLY A 111 7.40 -4.56 -12.43
CA GLY A 111 8.17 -5.06 -13.56
C GLY A 111 9.66 -4.81 -13.37
N TRP A 112 10.50 -5.77 -13.80
CA TRP A 112 11.96 -5.59 -13.84
C TRP A 112 12.37 -4.33 -14.60
N THR A 113 11.68 -4.02 -15.71
CA THR A 113 11.92 -2.83 -16.52
C THR A 113 11.68 -1.53 -15.75
N ASP A 114 10.65 -1.51 -14.89
CA ASP A 114 10.31 -0.34 -14.07
C ASP A 114 11.35 -0.15 -12.95
N HIS A 115 11.79 -1.24 -12.32
CA HIS A 115 12.91 -1.22 -11.37
C HIS A 115 14.21 -0.74 -12.03
N ALA A 116 14.53 -1.23 -13.23
CA ALA A 116 15.70 -0.82 -13.99
C ALA A 116 15.65 0.67 -14.38
N GLN A 117 14.46 1.18 -14.74
CA GLN A 117 14.26 2.60 -14.98
C GLN A 117 14.52 3.45 -13.74
N GLN A 118 14.11 2.97 -12.55
CA GLN A 118 14.36 3.68 -11.30
C GLN A 118 15.81 3.67 -10.85
N LEU A 119 16.57 2.61 -11.14
CA LEU A 119 18.02 2.58 -10.89
C LEU A 119 18.75 3.73 -11.59
N ARG A 120 18.33 4.07 -12.82
CA ARG A 120 18.91 5.20 -13.57
C ARG A 120 18.64 6.56 -12.91
N ARG A 121 17.65 6.65 -12.03
CA ARG A 121 17.23 7.87 -11.31
C ARG A 121 17.70 7.89 -9.86
N GLY A 122 18.61 6.98 -9.47
CA GLY A 122 19.16 6.89 -8.13
C GLY A 122 18.61 5.73 -7.28
N GLY A 123 17.71 4.92 -7.83
CA GLY A 123 17.12 3.75 -7.17
C GLY A 123 16.17 4.14 -6.03
N GLU A 124 14.86 4.04 -6.26
CA GLU A 124 13.90 4.27 -5.18
C GLU A 124 13.97 3.14 -4.12
N LEU A 125 13.41 3.39 -2.94
CA LEU A 125 13.36 2.40 -1.84
C LEU A 125 12.81 1.04 -2.31
N LEU A 126 11.78 1.04 -3.15
CA LEU A 126 11.16 -0.18 -3.64
C LEU A 126 12.14 -1.04 -4.46
N THR A 127 13.00 -0.40 -5.24
CA THR A 127 14.04 -1.09 -6.03
C THR A 127 15.11 -1.70 -5.13
N HIS A 128 15.45 -1.03 -4.02
CA HIS A 128 16.37 -1.58 -3.02
C HIS A 128 15.75 -2.80 -2.32
N VAL A 129 14.46 -2.74 -1.96
CA VAL A 129 13.73 -3.88 -1.39
C VAL A 129 13.71 -5.05 -2.38
N TRP A 130 13.44 -4.78 -3.65
CA TRP A 130 13.47 -5.79 -4.70
C TRP A 130 14.87 -6.43 -4.85
N LEU A 131 15.95 -5.63 -4.90
CA LEU A 131 17.32 -6.14 -4.94
C LEU A 131 17.67 -6.99 -3.72
N LEU A 132 17.28 -6.56 -2.52
CA LEU A 132 17.52 -7.29 -1.28
C LEU A 132 16.80 -8.64 -1.30
N MET A 133 15.55 -8.66 -1.74
CA MET A 133 14.78 -9.89 -1.87
C MET A 133 15.35 -10.82 -2.95
N ALA A 134 15.88 -10.28 -4.05
CA ALA A 134 16.59 -11.07 -5.07
C ALA A 134 17.87 -11.69 -4.51
N HIS A 135 18.65 -10.90 -3.74
CA HIS A 135 19.87 -11.37 -3.08
C HIS A 135 19.59 -12.53 -2.10
N PHE A 136 18.46 -12.51 -1.40
CA PHE A 136 18.03 -13.61 -0.53
C PHE A 136 17.31 -14.76 -1.28
N GLY A 137 17.20 -14.71 -2.60
CA GLY A 137 16.55 -15.76 -3.40
C GLY A 137 15.02 -15.83 -3.26
N ILE A 138 14.38 -14.76 -2.78
CA ILE A 138 12.94 -14.72 -2.48
C ILE A 138 12.10 -14.44 -3.75
N ILE A 139 12.69 -13.81 -4.77
CA ILE A 139 11.98 -13.38 -5.98
C ILE A 139 11.96 -14.49 -7.05
N GLN A 140 10.77 -14.89 -7.49
CA GLN A 140 10.56 -15.89 -8.55
C GLN A 140 11.06 -15.45 -9.94
N GLN A 141 11.14 -14.15 -10.24
CA GLN A 141 11.65 -13.65 -11.53
C GLN A 141 13.12 -14.06 -11.81
N PHE A 142 13.87 -14.49 -10.80
CA PHE A 142 15.24 -15.00 -10.92
C PHE A 142 15.38 -16.50 -10.71
N GLN A 143 14.27 -17.25 -10.70
CA GLN A 143 14.33 -18.70 -10.89
C GLN A 143 14.78 -18.93 -12.34
N ILE A 144 16.10 -18.84 -12.57
CA ILE A 144 16.76 -19.42 -13.73
C ILE A 144 16.18 -20.83 -13.79
N SER A 145 15.44 -21.15 -14.85
CA SER A 145 15.04 -22.53 -15.03
C SER A 145 16.34 -23.33 -15.05
N GLU A 146 16.54 -24.20 -14.05
CA GLU A 146 17.58 -25.24 -14.10
C GLU A 146 17.33 -26.25 -15.25
N GLY A 147 16.55 -25.88 -16.27
CA GLY A 147 16.11 -26.72 -17.38
C GLY A 147 16.80 -26.47 -18.72
N ASN A 148 17.60 -25.40 -18.92
CA ASN A 148 18.18 -25.10 -20.25
C ASN A 148 19.71 -25.01 -20.30
N ALA A 149 20.44 -25.53 -19.31
CA ALA A 149 21.91 -25.62 -19.33
C ALA A 149 22.44 -26.98 -19.86
N LYS A 150 21.74 -27.61 -20.81
CA LYS A 150 22.26 -28.79 -21.54
C LYS A 150 21.98 -28.69 -23.05
N VAL A 151 22.48 -27.63 -23.69
CA VAL A 151 22.83 -27.75 -25.11
C VAL A 151 24.19 -28.46 -25.14
N LYS A 152 24.15 -29.79 -25.27
CA LYS A 152 25.34 -30.57 -25.68
C LYS A 152 25.75 -30.06 -27.06
N LEU A 153 26.85 -29.32 -27.12
CA LEU A 153 27.55 -29.07 -28.37
C LEU A 153 28.22 -30.37 -28.79
N ASN A 154 27.51 -31.17 -29.59
CA ASN A 154 28.14 -32.25 -30.35
C ASN A 154 28.78 -31.62 -31.59
N TRP A 155 30.09 -31.43 -31.54
CA TRP A 155 30.89 -31.19 -32.73
C TRP A 155 31.13 -32.56 -33.42
N GLN A 156 30.63 -32.71 -34.64
CA GLN A 156 31.16 -33.67 -35.62
C GLN A 156 32.32 -33.04 -36.37
#